data_AF-A0A448PDE5-F1
#
_entry.id   AF-A0A448PDE5-F1
#
_cell.length_a   1.000
_cell.length_b   1.000
_cell.length_c   1.000
_cell.angle_alpha   90.00
_cell.angle_beta   90.00
_cell.angle_gamma   90.00
#
_symmetry.space_group_name_H-M   'P 1'
#
loop_
_entity.id
_entity.type
_entity.pdbx_description
1 polymer ?
#
loop_
_entity_poly.entity_id
_entity_poly.type
_entity_poly.pdbx_seq_one_letter_code
_entity_poly.pdbx_strand_id
1 'polypeptide(L)'
;MRLYTHAMGIVRVALGTLAGAATGLLCTVVYSGPLGLPVVGLVLAFVIVASGAWAMWEWCGVRTWVPYVLGVFAVTIVFFYAPPSDDLLIGTSPYAELWIVLSALAAVLPVFVLNSMRRRRARTSRISRRDPR
;
A
#
# COMPACT_ATOMS: atom_id res chain seq x y z
N MET A 1 20.24 -25.79 -5.82
CA MET A 1 18.83 -25.40 -5.59
C MET A 1 18.64 -24.31 -4.53
N ARG A 2 19.36 -24.30 -3.39
CA ARG A 2 19.25 -23.25 -2.34
C ARG A 2 19.63 -21.81 -2.78
N LEU A 3 20.58 -21.62 -3.70
CA LEU A 3 20.94 -20.27 -4.18
C LEU A 3 19.80 -19.57 -4.93
N TYR A 4 19.05 -20.31 -5.75
CA TYR A 4 17.92 -19.77 -6.51
C TYR A 4 16.80 -19.25 -5.60
N THR A 5 16.55 -19.93 -4.47
CA THR A 5 15.56 -19.50 -3.49
C THR A 5 15.93 -18.20 -2.76
N HIS A 6 17.23 -17.93 -2.56
CA HIS A 6 17.68 -16.66 -1.97
C HIS A 6 17.63 -15.51 -2.98
N ALA A 7 18.11 -15.72 -4.20
CA ALA A 7 18.04 -14.72 -5.27
C ALA A 7 16.59 -14.30 -5.56
N MET A 8 15.67 -15.27 -5.68
CA MET A 8 14.25 -14.99 -5.87
C MET A 8 13.62 -14.26 -4.67
N GLY A 9 14.11 -14.51 -3.44
CA GLY A 9 13.70 -13.78 -2.24
C GLY A 9 14.11 -12.31 -2.28
N ILE A 10 15.35 -12.03 -2.67
CA ILE A 10 15.89 -10.67 -2.79
C ILE A 10 15.14 -9.89 -3.88
N VAL A 11 14.91 -10.49 -5.04
CA VAL A 11 14.17 -9.86 -6.15
C VAL A 11 12.77 -9.45 -5.70
N ARG A 12 12.06 -10.31 -4.96
CA ARG A 12 10.74 -10.01 -4.40
C ARG A 12 10.79 -8.81 -3.45
N VAL A 13 11.76 -8.79 -2.53
CA VAL A 13 11.91 -7.67 -1.60
C VAL A 13 12.19 -6.38 -2.35
N ALA A 14 13.13 -6.40 -3.30
CA ALA A 14 13.46 -5.23 -4.13
C ALA A 14 12.24 -4.73 -4.93
N LEU A 15 11.49 -5.64 -5.56
CA LEU A 15 10.26 -5.30 -6.29
C LEU A 15 9.23 -4.64 -5.39
N GLY A 16 8.99 -5.20 -4.19
CA GLY A 16 8.08 -4.63 -3.21
C GLY A 16 8.52 -3.22 -2.82
N THR A 17 9.77 -3.06 -2.39
CA THR A 17 10.32 -1.76 -1.97
C THR A 17 10.26 -0.71 -3.08
N LEU A 18 10.67 -1.07 -4.30
CA LEU A 18 10.68 -0.14 -5.44
C LEU A 18 9.27 0.26 -5.85
N ALA A 19 8.33 -0.68 -5.91
CA ALA A 19 6.93 -0.38 -6.20
C ALA A 19 6.31 0.49 -5.10
N GLY A 20 6.65 0.23 -3.83
CA GLY A 20 6.22 1.04 -2.70
C GLY A 20 6.77 2.45 -2.76
N ALA A 21 8.06 2.59 -3.04
CA ALA A 21 8.71 3.90 -3.18
C ALA A 21 8.13 4.70 -4.34
N ALA A 22 7.94 4.08 -5.51
CA ALA A 22 7.32 4.72 -6.67
C ALA A 22 5.87 5.15 -6.36
N THR A 23 5.11 4.31 -5.64
CA THR A 23 3.74 4.64 -5.25
C THR A 23 3.71 5.80 -4.25
N GLY A 24 4.60 5.81 -3.26
CA GLY A 24 4.74 6.91 -2.30
C GLY A 24 5.05 8.24 -3.01
N LEU A 25 5.96 8.20 -3.98
CA LEU A 25 6.35 9.38 -4.77
C LEU A 25 5.25 9.86 -5.72
N LEU A 26 4.47 8.94 -6.30
CA LEU A 26 3.27 9.32 -7.05
C LEU A 26 2.23 9.98 -6.13
N CYS A 27 2.05 9.44 -4.92
CA CYS A 27 1.05 9.96 -4.00
C CYS A 27 1.40 11.34 -3.44
N THR A 28 2.68 11.68 -3.29
CA THR A 28 3.07 13.05 -2.89
C THR A 28 2.64 14.09 -3.91
N VAL A 29 2.59 13.73 -5.19
CA VAL A 29 2.09 14.60 -6.28
C VAL A 29 0.57 14.56 -6.39
N VAL A 30 -0.05 13.39 -6.24
CA VAL A 30 -1.50 13.22 -6.39
C VAL A 30 -2.27 13.82 -5.19
N TYR A 31 -1.71 13.74 -3.99
CA TYR A 31 -2.32 14.21 -2.75
C TYR A 31 -2.61 15.72 -2.76
N SER A 32 -1.75 16.53 -3.37
CA SER A 32 -1.96 17.98 -3.49
C SER A 32 -3.18 18.32 -4.38
N GLY A 33 -3.72 17.33 -5.08
CA GLY A 33 -5.02 17.38 -5.76
C GLY A 33 -4.92 17.96 -7.17
N PRO A 34 -5.39 17.25 -8.21
CA PRO A 34 -5.55 17.88 -9.52
C PRO A 34 -6.57 19.02 -9.40
N LEU A 35 -6.23 20.19 -9.94
CA LEU A 35 -7.18 21.32 -10.12
C LEU A 35 -7.67 21.98 -8.82
N GLY A 36 -6.93 21.89 -7.71
CA GLY A 36 -7.27 22.56 -6.45
C GLY A 36 -8.35 21.85 -5.61
N LEU A 37 -8.59 20.56 -5.87
CA LEU A 37 -9.52 19.71 -5.10
C LEU A 37 -8.74 18.76 -4.16
N PRO A 38 -8.38 19.19 -2.94
CA PRO A 38 -7.49 18.43 -2.04
C PRO A 38 -8.11 17.10 -1.58
N VAL A 39 -9.43 17.04 -1.38
CA VAL A 39 -10.12 15.81 -0.96
C VAL A 39 -10.10 14.75 -2.06
N VAL A 40 -10.22 15.16 -3.32
CA VAL A 40 -10.17 14.24 -4.46
C VAL A 40 -8.77 13.65 -4.61
N GLY A 41 -7.73 14.48 -4.45
CA GLY A 41 -6.34 14.03 -4.41
C GLY A 41 -6.08 12.98 -3.31
N LEU A 42 -6.58 13.24 -2.10
CA LEU A 42 -6.53 12.31 -0.97
C LEU A 42 -7.17 10.95 -1.27
N VAL A 43 -8.39 10.95 -1.80
CA VAL A 43 -9.12 9.72 -2.12
C VAL A 43 -8.41 8.95 -3.24
N LEU A 44 -7.92 9.65 -4.27
CA LEU A 44 -7.20 9.02 -5.37
C LEU A 44 -5.90 8.38 -4.88
N ALA A 45 -5.11 9.11 -4.08
CA ALA A 45 -3.89 8.60 -3.49
C ALA A 45 -4.15 7.39 -2.59
N PHE A 46 -5.22 7.42 -1.79
CA PHE A 46 -5.66 6.27 -0.99
C PHE A 46 -5.96 5.05 -1.86
N VAL A 47 -6.72 5.21 -2.95
CA VAL A 47 -7.07 4.11 -3.86
C VAL A 47 -5.83 3.55 -4.57
N ILE A 48 -4.86 4.39 -4.95
CA ILE A 48 -3.61 3.96 -5.57
C ILE A 48 -2.78 3.12 -4.59
N VAL A 49 -2.57 3.58 -3.35
CA VAL A 49 -1.84 2.81 -2.34
C VAL A 49 -2.57 1.51 -2.01
N ALA A 50 -3.89 1.57 -1.87
CA ALA A 50 -4.71 0.40 -1.56
C ALA A 50 -4.67 -0.68 -2.66
N SER A 51 -4.76 -0.26 -3.92
CA SER A 51 -4.67 -1.16 -5.07
C SER A 51 -3.27 -1.74 -5.24
N GLY A 52 -2.21 -0.95 -5.04
CA GLY A 52 -0.83 -1.43 -5.03
C GLY A 52 -0.56 -2.44 -3.92
N ALA A 53 -1.01 -2.16 -2.69
CA ALA A 53 -0.90 -3.07 -1.56
C ALA A 53 -1.62 -4.40 -1.83
N TRP A 54 -2.82 -4.34 -2.42
CA TRP A 54 -3.56 -5.54 -2.80
C TRP A 54 -2.83 -6.34 -3.89
N ALA A 55 -2.40 -5.69 -4.97
CA ALA A 55 -1.71 -6.36 -6.07
C ALA A 55 -0.43 -7.06 -5.60
N MET A 56 0.36 -6.40 -4.74
CA MET A 56 1.59 -6.97 -4.17
C MET A 56 1.33 -8.17 -3.27
N TRP A 57 0.22 -8.15 -2.52
CA TRP A 57 -0.20 -9.27 -1.69
C TRP A 57 -0.71 -10.46 -2.53
N GLU A 58 -1.51 -10.19 -3.56
CA GLU A 58 -2.12 -11.24 -4.39
C GLU A 58 -1.08 -11.94 -5.27
N TRP A 59 -0.18 -11.19 -5.90
CA TRP A 59 0.74 -11.75 -6.90
C TRP A 59 1.99 -12.39 -6.30
N CYS A 60 2.51 -11.84 -5.20
CA CYS A 60 3.82 -12.26 -4.68
C CYS A 60 3.82 -12.55 -3.16
N GLY A 61 2.68 -12.38 -2.49
CA GLY A 61 2.45 -12.75 -1.10
C GLY A 61 3.00 -11.76 -0.08
N VAL A 62 3.09 -12.20 1.18
CA VAL A 62 3.49 -11.35 2.31
C VAL A 62 4.89 -10.78 2.16
N ARG A 63 5.80 -11.54 1.53
CA ARG A 63 7.22 -11.18 1.39
C ARG A 63 7.46 -9.98 0.47
N THR A 64 6.51 -9.66 -0.41
CA THR A 64 6.55 -8.47 -1.28
C THR A 64 5.68 -7.34 -0.74
N TRP A 65 4.59 -7.68 -0.07
CA TRP A 65 3.71 -6.71 0.56
C TRP A 65 4.40 -5.94 1.69
N VAL A 66 5.10 -6.60 2.61
CA VAL A 66 5.78 -5.90 3.73
C VAL A 66 6.80 -4.86 3.21
N PRO A 67 7.71 -5.20 2.28
CA PRO A 67 8.62 -4.22 1.68
C PRO A 67 7.91 -3.09 0.93
N TYR A 68 6.79 -3.39 0.26
CA TYR A 68 5.96 -2.36 -0.39
C TYR A 68 5.43 -1.34 0.61
N VAL A 69 4.83 -1.80 1.71
CA VAL A 69 4.33 -0.91 2.76
C VAL A 69 5.46 -0.04 3.31
N LEU A 70 6.61 -0.65 3.64
CA LEU A 70 7.77 0.07 4.13
C LEU A 70 8.27 1.11 3.11
N GLY A 71 8.28 0.80 1.82
CA GLY A 71 8.65 1.73 0.76
C GLY A 71 7.72 2.93 0.66
N VAL A 72 6.39 2.70 0.69
CA VAL A 72 5.39 3.79 0.69
C VAL A 72 5.59 4.70 1.89
N PHE A 73 5.71 4.14 3.09
CA PHE A 73 5.90 4.90 4.31
C PHE A 73 7.23 5.64 4.35
N ALA A 74 8.33 4.99 3.98
CA ALA A 74 9.66 5.61 3.99
C ALA A 74 9.68 6.83 3.07
N VAL A 75 9.16 6.71 1.84
CA VAL A 75 9.08 7.85 0.92
C VAL A 75 8.13 8.91 1.44
N THR A 76 6.97 8.53 1.97
CA THR A 76 6.00 9.50 2.52
C THR A 76 6.63 10.29 3.68
N ILE A 77 7.30 9.62 4.63
CA ILE A 77 7.96 10.25 5.77
C ILE A 77 9.13 11.14 5.30
N VAL A 78 10.00 10.63 4.43
CA VAL A 78 11.16 11.40 3.94
C VAL A 78 10.70 12.68 3.25
N PHE A 79 9.70 12.61 2.37
CA PHE A 79 9.20 13.79 1.67
C PHE A 79 8.45 14.77 2.58
N PHE A 80 7.86 14.29 3.68
CA PHE A 80 7.17 15.12 4.66
C PHE A 80 8.13 15.83 5.63
N TYR A 81 9.14 15.12 6.13
CA TYR A 81 10.04 15.62 7.19
C TYR A 81 11.37 16.16 6.66
N ALA A 82 11.80 15.71 5.49
CA ALA A 82 13.02 16.15 4.81
C ALA A 82 12.73 16.40 3.33
N PRO A 83 11.84 17.37 3.01
CA PRO A 83 11.53 17.71 1.62
C PRO A 83 12.83 18.09 0.89
N PRO A 84 13.17 17.47 -0.25
CA PRO A 84 14.37 17.82 -1.02
C PRO A 84 14.36 19.25 -1.57
N SER A 85 13.21 19.92 -1.56
CA SER A 85 13.02 21.30 -1.97
C SER A 85 11.84 21.93 -1.23
N ASP A 86 11.98 23.17 -0.79
CA ASP A 86 10.93 23.93 -0.09
C ASP A 86 9.66 24.17 -0.94
N ASP A 87 9.75 23.98 -2.26
CA ASP A 87 8.62 24.10 -3.20
C ASP A 87 7.72 22.85 -3.27
N LEU A 88 7.94 21.85 -2.42
CA LEU A 88 7.07 20.67 -2.40
C LEU A 88 5.69 21.04 -1.83
N LEU A 89 4.65 20.85 -2.65
CA LEU A 89 3.21 21.03 -2.38
C LEU A 89 2.67 20.31 -1.12
N ILE A 90 3.51 19.56 -0.43
CA ILE A 90 3.18 18.79 0.77
C ILE A 90 3.04 19.71 1.99
N GLY A 91 3.88 20.74 2.11
CA GLY A 91 3.93 21.61 3.29
C GLY A 91 2.79 22.64 3.41
N THR A 92 2.05 22.87 2.32
CA THR A 92 1.02 23.93 2.23
C THR A 92 -0.41 23.43 2.40
N SER A 93 -0.63 22.12 2.50
CA SER A 93 -1.98 21.55 2.61
C SER A 93 -2.37 21.26 4.06
N PRO A 94 -3.55 21.72 4.54
CA PRO A 94 -4.02 21.49 5.91
C PRO A 94 -4.31 20.00 6.21
N TYR A 95 -4.29 19.13 5.20
CA TYR A 95 -4.58 17.71 5.34
C TYR A 95 -3.32 16.82 5.42
N ALA A 96 -2.15 17.44 5.60
CA ALA A 96 -0.86 16.75 5.50
C ALA A 96 -0.75 15.65 6.57
N GLU A 97 -1.15 15.96 7.80
CA GLU A 97 -1.21 15.00 8.91
C GLU A 97 -2.22 13.87 8.66
N LEU A 98 -3.36 14.20 8.04
CA LEU A 98 -4.40 13.23 7.68
C LEU A 98 -3.89 12.22 6.64
N TRP A 99 -3.05 12.67 5.71
CA TRP A 99 -2.46 11.81 4.68
C TRP A 99 -1.50 10.77 5.25
N ILE A 100 -0.72 11.11 6.28
CA ILE A 100 0.16 10.12 6.94
C ILE A 100 -0.67 8.97 7.53
N VAL A 101 -1.79 9.29 8.18
CA VAL A 101 -2.71 8.27 8.74
C VAL A 101 -3.43 7.51 7.61
N LEU A 102 -3.86 8.19 6.56
CA LEU A 102 -4.57 7.56 5.44
C LEU A 102 -3.67 6.64 4.61
N SER A 103 -2.41 7.01 4.37
CA SER A 103 -1.45 6.15 3.67
C SER A 103 -1.17 4.86 4.45
N ALA A 104 -1.09 4.95 5.78
CA ALA A 104 -1.02 3.80 6.67
C ALA A 104 -2.23 2.88 6.53
N LEU A 105 -3.43 3.45 6.60
CA LEU A 105 -4.67 2.71 6.46
C LEU A 105 -4.83 2.11 5.07
N ALA A 106 -4.49 2.85 4.01
CA ALA A 106 -4.56 2.41 2.62
C ALA A 106 -3.68 1.18 2.38
N ALA A 107 -2.49 1.14 2.96
CA ALA A 107 -1.55 0.04 2.81
C ALA A 107 -2.01 -1.25 3.50
N VAL A 108 -2.79 -1.14 4.59
CA VAL A 108 -3.13 -2.26 5.49
C VAL A 108 -4.57 -2.76 5.29
N LEU A 109 -5.55 -1.86 5.13
CA LEU A 109 -6.98 -2.21 5.02
C LEU A 109 -7.28 -3.26 3.94
N PRO A 110 -6.78 -3.16 2.69
CA PRO A 110 -7.16 -4.07 1.62
C PRO A 110 -6.83 -5.52 1.98
N VAL A 111 -5.64 -5.74 2.54
CA VAL A 111 -5.16 -7.06 2.94
C VAL A 111 -6.00 -7.61 4.08
N PHE A 112 -6.33 -6.79 5.09
CA PHE A 112 -7.14 -7.24 6.22
C PHE A 112 -8.57 -7.61 5.78
N VAL A 113 -9.20 -6.77 4.95
CA VAL A 113 -10.54 -7.00 4.40
C VAL A 113 -10.55 -8.29 3.58
N LEU A 114 -9.61 -8.47 2.65
CA LEU A 114 -9.53 -9.69 1.83
C LEU A 114 -9.29 -10.95 2.66
N ASN A 115 -8.41 -10.88 3.64
CA ASN A 115 -8.11 -12.03 4.49
C ASN A 115 -9.31 -12.41 5.36
N SER A 116 -10.07 -11.42 5.84
CA SER A 116 -11.33 -11.66 6.57
C SER A 116 -12.40 -12.30 5.69
N MET A 117 -12.54 -11.84 4.44
CA MET A 117 -13.48 -12.40 3.46
C MET A 117 -13.13 -13.85 3.09
N ARG A 118 -11.85 -14.14 2.86
CA ARG A 118 -11.36 -15.51 2.59
C ARG A 118 -11.66 -16.46 3.75
N ARG A 119 -11.41 -16.03 4.98
CA ARG A 119 -11.73 -16.80 6.20
C ARG A 119 -13.23 -17.07 6.33
N ARG A 120 -14.08 -16.08 6.05
CA ARG A 120 -15.55 -16.25 6.05
C ARG A 120 -16.03 -17.26 5.00
N ARG A 121 -15.50 -17.20 3.78
CA ARG A 121 -15.83 -18.17 2.71
C ARG A 121 -15.38 -19.60 3.08
N ALA A 122 -14.17 -19.77 3.59
CA ALA A 122 -13.65 -21.07 4.01
C ALA A 122 -14.43 -21.68 5.19
N ARG A 123 -14.95 -20.85 6.10
CA ARG A 123 -15.79 -21.30 7.21
C ARG A 123 -17.15 -21.80 6.70
N THR A 124 -17.73 -21.08 5.74
CA THR A 124 -19.03 -21.43 5.13
C THR A 124 -18.97 -22.73 4.32
N SER A 125 -17.90 -22.93 3.54
CA SER A 125 -17.73 -24.18 2.77
C SER A 125 -17.48 -25.41 3.64
N ARG A 126 -16.83 -25.26 4.80
CA ARG A 126 -16.68 -26.35 5.78
C ARG A 126 -18.01 -26.76 6.42
N ILE A 127 -18.91 -25.80 6.66
CA ILE A 127 -20.24 -26.08 7.22
C ILE A 127 -21.09 -26.83 6.19
N SER A 128 -21.13 -26.36 4.94
CA SER A 128 -21.83 -27.05 3.85
C SER A 128 -21.32 -28.47 3.57
N ARG A 129 -20.02 -28.74 3.73
CA ARG A 129 -19.48 -30.11 3.62
C ARG A 129 -19.82 -31.03 4.79
N ARG A 130 -20.20 -30.49 5.96
CA ARG A 130 -20.54 -31.28 7.15
C ARG A 130 -22.01 -31.69 7.20
N ASP A 131 -22.88 -30.98 6.49
CA ASP A 131 -24.29 -31.36 6.29
C ASP A 131 -24.54 -31.77 4.83
N PRO A 132 -24.15 -32.99 4.42
CA PRO A 132 -24.66 -33.58 3.19
C PRO A 132 -26.07 -34.11 3.48
N ARG A 133 -27.08 -33.26 3.33
CA ARG A 133 -28.46 -33.74 3.17
C ARG A 133 -28.68 -34.12 1.71
#